data_AF-A0A3B0SEF7-F1
#
_entry.id   AF-A0A3B0SEF7-F1
#
_cell.length_a   1.000
_cell.length_b   1.000
_cell.length_c   1.000
_cell.angle_alpha   90.00
_cell.angle_beta   90.00
_cell.angle_gamma   90.00
#
_symmetry.space_group_name_H-M   'P 1'
#
loop_
_entity.id
_entity.type
_entity.pdbx_description
1 polymer ?
#
loop_
_entity_poly.entity_id
_entity_poly.type
_entity_poly.pdbx_seq_one_letter_code
_entity_poly.pdbx_strand_id
1 'polypeptide(L)' 'MSILGESASAGLFETRERAELAWDVLTEAGIPAVVLTDPGLLGKYSVSVEVERDDLDRAVAVLKASFPPSH' A
#
# COMPACT_ATOMS: atom_id res chain seq x y z
N MET A 1 -13.86 14.77 -6.11
CA MET A 1 -12.67 13.92 -6.23
C MET A 1 -12.06 13.84 -4.85
N SER A 2 -12.46 12.83 -4.06
CA SER A 2 -11.90 12.65 -2.73
C SER A 2 -10.52 12.04 -2.90
N ILE A 3 -9.52 12.90 -2.82
CA ILE A 3 -8.23 12.57 -2.23
C ILE A 3 -8.61 11.89 -0.91
N LEU A 4 -8.20 10.64 -0.68
CA LEU A 4 -8.31 9.96 0.62
C LEU A 4 -8.01 10.99 1.72
N GLY A 5 -8.74 10.99 2.84
CA GLY A 5 -8.63 12.00 3.91
C GLY A 5 -7.21 12.14 4.51
N GLU A 6 -7.04 12.03 5.82
CA GLU A 6 -5.68 11.74 6.32
C GLU A 6 -5.31 10.34 5.83
N SER A 7 -4.54 10.23 4.74
CA SER A 7 -4.04 8.95 4.25
C SER A 7 -2.85 8.48 5.09
N ALA A 8 -2.69 7.16 5.18
CA ALA A 8 -1.57 6.54 5.87
C ALA A 8 -0.98 5.42 5.00
N SER A 9 0.36 5.32 5.01
CA SER A 9 1.07 4.25 4.31
C SER A 9 0.85 2.92 5.02
N ALA A 10 0.12 2.01 4.37
CA ALA A 10 -0.10 0.65 4.84
C ALA A 10 1.10 -0.27 4.56
N GLY A 11 1.90 0.02 3.52
CA GLY A 11 3.06 -0.77 3.15
C GLY A 11 4.03 -0.06 2.21
N LEU A 12 5.30 -0.42 2.30
CA LEU A 12 6.38 0.02 1.41
C LEU A 12 6.91 -1.18 0.63
N PHE A 13 7.10 -0.99 -0.68
CA PHE A 13 7.48 -2.02 -1.63
C PHE A 13 8.67 -1.56 -2.47
N GLU A 14 9.56 -2.53 -2.77
CA GLU A 14 10.76 -2.30 -3.57
C GLU A 14 10.50 -2.25 -5.08
N THR A 15 9.37 -2.81 -5.52
CA THR A 15 8.97 -2.83 -6.93
C THR A 15 7.50 -2.44 -7.08
N ARG A 16 7.20 -1.83 -8.24
CA ARG A 16 5.83 -1.48 -8.61
C ARG A 16 4.91 -2.69 -8.68
N GLU A 17 5.40 -3.81 -9.22
CA GLU A 17 4.63 -5.05 -9.34
C GLU A 17 4.15 -5.55 -7.97
N ARG A 18 4.99 -5.49 -6.92
CA ARG A 18 4.57 -5.91 -5.57
C ARG A 18 3.56 -4.94 -4.95
N ALA A 19 3.70 -3.64 -5.21
CA ALA A 19 2.73 -2.66 -4.74
C ALA A 19 1.37 -2.79 -5.46
N GLU A 20 1.37 -3.11 -6.76
CA GLU A 20 0.15 -3.37 -7.52
C GLU A 20 -0.55 -4.65 -7.01
N LEU A 21 0.20 -5.71 -6.70
CA LEU A 21 -0.37 -6.91 -6.05
C LEU A 21 -0.98 -6.58 -4.69
N ALA A 22 -0.30 -5.76 -3.87
CA ALA A 22 -0.83 -5.33 -2.59
C ALA A 22 -2.10 -4.48 -2.72
N TRP A 23 -2.14 -3.61 -3.72
CA TRP A 23 -3.33 -2.84 -4.06
C TRP A 23 -4.50 -3.72 -4.50
N ASP A 24 -4.24 -4.75 -5.31
CA ASP A 24 -5.25 -5.70 -5.78
C ASP A 24 -5.87 -6.46 -4.60
N VAL A 25 -5.02 -6.99 -3.71
CA VAL A 25 -5.44 -7.66 -2.46
C VAL A 25 -6.31 -6.75 -1.57
N LEU A 26 -5.94 -5.48 -1.41
CA LEU A 26 -6.74 -4.53 -0.65
C LEU A 26 -8.08 -4.21 -1.34
N THR A 27 -8.07 -4.10 -2.66
CA THR A 27 -9.26 -3.86 -3.48
C THR A 27 -10.23 -5.04 -3.37
N GLU A 28 -9.75 -6.28 -3.44
CA GLU A 28 -10.55 -7.48 -3.23
C GLU A 28 -11.13 -7.56 -1.79
N ALA A 29 -10.39 -7.04 -0.80
CA ALA A 29 -10.87 -6.91 0.57
C ALA A 29 -11.87 -5.74 0.78
N GLY A 30 -12.14 -4.94 -0.26
CA GLY A 30 -13.02 -3.79 -0.23
C GLY A 30 -12.43 -2.59 0.51
N ILE A 31 -11.10 -2.46 0.53
CA ILE A 31 -10.37 -1.38 1.18
C ILE A 31 -9.87 -0.40 0.09
N PRO A 32 -10.31 0.86 0.08
CA PRO A 32 -9.81 1.85 -0.85
C PRO A 32 -8.30 2.08 -0.63
N ALA A 33 -7.52 1.87 -1.69
CA ALA A 33 -6.08 2.03 -1.65
C ALA A 33 -5.56 2.78 -2.89
N VAL A 34 -4.42 3.45 -2.74
CA VAL A 34 -3.71 4.15 -3.82
C VAL A 34 -2.25 3.74 -3.82
N VAL A 35 -1.71 3.43 -4.99
CA VAL A 35 -0.28 3.18 -5.18
C VAL A 35 0.42 4.50 -5.47
N LEU A 36 1.37 4.88 -4.63
CA LEU A 36 2.23 6.04 -4.84
C LEU A 36 3.63 5.57 -5.18
N THR A 37 4.16 6.09 -6.29
CA THR A 37 5.57 5.89 -6.65
C THR A 37 6.29 7.19 -6.37
N ASP A 38 7.18 7.19 -5.38
CA ASP A 38 8.07 8.31 -5.12
C ASP A 38 9.40 8.09 -5.84
N PRO A 39 9.75 8.93 -6.84
CA PRO A 39 11.07 8.92 -7.44
C PRO A 39 12.04 9.61 -6.48
N GLY A 40 12.62 8.84 -5.55
CA GLY A 40 13.54 9.38 -4.55
C GLY A 40 14.74 10.11 -5.17
N LEU A 41 15.26 11.11 -4.46
CA LEU A 41 16.37 12.02 -4.83
C LEU A 41 17.70 11.34 -5.24
N LEU A 42 17.82 10.01 -5.06
CA LEU A 42 19.05 9.24 -5.30
C LEU A 42 18.86 8.07 -6.28
N GLY A 43 17.82 8.11 -7.13
CA GLY A 43 17.55 7.06 -8.11
C GLY A 43 17.00 5.76 -7.50
N LYS A 44 16.63 5.79 -6.21
CA LYS A 44 15.87 4.73 -5.56
C LYS A 44 14.38 5.08 -5.67
N TYR A 45 13.62 4.22 -6.34
CA TYR A 45 12.17 4.31 -6.37
C TYR A 45 11.62 3.63 -5.11
N SER A 46 10.78 4.32 -4.36
CA SER A 46 9.98 3.69 -3.30
C SER A 46 8.53 3.69 -3.73
N VAL A 47 7.91 2.51 -3.71
CA VAL A 47 6.49 2.38 -4.04
C VAL A 47 5.73 2.11 -2.75
N SER A 48 4.84 3.00 -2.36
CA SER A 48 3.98 2.85 -1.18
C SER A 48 2.55 2.57 -1.59
N VAL A 49 1.83 1.86 -0.74
CA VAL A 49 0.38 1.72 -0.84
C VAL A 49 -0.24 2.49 0.33
N GLU A 50 -1.02 3.50 0.00
CA GLU A 50 -1.73 4.34 0.96
C GLU A 50 -3.21 3.97 1.03
N VAL A 51 -3.75 4.04 2.24
CA VAL A 51 -5.17 3.79 2.55
C VAL A 51 -5.70 4.91 3.43
N GLU A 52 -7.02 5.00 3.60
CA GLU A 52 -7.59 5.87 4.62
C GLU A 52 -7.15 5.42 6.00
N ARG A 53 -6.88 6.38 6.90
CA ARG A 53 -6.37 6.08 8.24
C ARG A 53 -7.32 5.20 9.06
N ASP A 54 -8.63 5.32 8.84
CA ASP A 54 -9.65 4.45 9.46
C ASP A 54 -9.52 2.98 9.02
N ASP A 55 -9.04 2.73 7.80
CA ASP A 55 -8.85 1.38 7.25
C ASP A 55 -7.44 0.82 7.48
N LEU A 56 -6.53 1.61 8.06
CA LEU A 56 -5.12 1.24 8.18
C LEU A 56 -4.90 -0.10 8.90
N ASP A 57 -5.57 -0.32 10.03
CA ASP A 57 -5.39 -1.56 10.81
C ASP A 57 -5.85 -2.79 10.02
N ARG A 58 -7.00 -2.66 9.34
CA ARG A 58 -7.56 -3.70 8.48
C ARG A 58 -6.68 -3.97 7.26
N ALA A 59 -6.17 -2.92 6.63
CA ALA A 59 -5.26 -3.01 5.50
C ALA A 59 -3.96 -3.73 5.89
N VAL A 60 -3.37 -3.36 7.04
CA VAL A 60 -2.16 -4.00 7.56
C VAL A 60 -2.40 -5.48 7.88
N ALA A 61 -3.55 -5.82 8.46
CA ALA A 61 -3.90 -7.22 8.74
C ALA A 61 -4.01 -8.07 7.46
N VAL A 62 -4.70 -7.55 6.44
CA VAL A 62 -4.84 -8.19 5.13
C VAL A 62 -3.47 -8.36 4.46
N LEU A 63 -2.66 -7.29 4.42
CA LEU A 63 -1.34 -7.35 3.80
C LEU A 63 -0.39 -8.31 4.53
N LYS A 64 -0.43 -8.39 5.86
CA LYS A 64 0.37 -9.38 6.62
C LYS A 64 -0.01 -10.82 6.31
N ALA A 65 -1.29 -11.09 6.05
CA ALA A 65 -1.76 -12.41 5.68
C ALA A 65 -1.30 -12.80 4.26
N SER A 66 -1.31 -11.86 3.32
CA SER A 66 -0.95 -12.10 1.91
C SER A 66 0.56 -12.00 1.63
N PHE A 67 1.30 -11.21 2.42
CA PHE A 67 2.74 -11.00 2.31
C PHE A 67 3.42 -11.32 3.65
N PRO A 68 3.45 -12.61 4.08
CA PRO A 68 4.17 -12.97 5.29
C PRO A 68 5.66 -12.63 5.12
N PRO A 69 6.34 -12.13 6.17
CA PRO A 69 7.77 -11.90 6.12
C PRO A 69 8.44 -13.23 5.77
N SER A 70 9.21 -13.24 4.68
CA SER A 70 10.04 -14.40 4.31
C SER A 70 11.03 -14.63 5.46
N HIS A 71 10.95 -15.81 6.07
CA HIS A 71 11.68 -16.20 7.28
C HIS A 71 13.15 -16.55 6.98
#